data_AF-A0A9E0GZD4-F1
#
_entry.id   AF-A0A9E0GZD4-F1
#
_cell.length_a   1.000
_cell.length_b   1.000
_cell.length_c   1.000
_cell.angle_alpha   90.00
_cell.angle_beta   90.00
_cell.angle_gamma   90.00
#
_symmetry.space_group_name_H-M   'P 1'
#
loop_
_entity.id
_entity.type
_entity.pdbx_description
1 polymer ?
#
loop_
_entity_poly.entity_id
_entity_poly.type
_entity_poly.pdbx_seq_one_letter_code
_entity_poly.pdbx_strand_id
1 'polypeptide(L)'
;MRELEDNTMAKKHGLAKIVLGVGAAAVAGKVAFDKFKQTKERFAKEENDSFDDEIRKYNAIGEKKVIEVEDEVFAGCELKAVASKAVLDLGLAVFEKDVYINFSSNASSVTIILPEGVNATCDISRKIAGVKNLVDNVDEEGIHTVYIIGKAVCSNVEVIPVNFYVDEEDEEDSDFVDEDDCLASDDDFDDDVIFDEKDGDVEVEVKVINEKADGKEEEKPEKEESDDDTEETETINLEEV
;
A
#
# COMPACT_ATOMS: atom_id res chain seq x y z
N MET A 1 14.80 -81.00 35.40
CA MET A 1 13.43 -81.28 34.93
C MET A 1 12.74 -79.92 34.81
N ARG A 2 12.38 -79.49 33.60
CA ARG A 2 11.06 -79.68 32.96
C ARG A 2 9.98 -78.86 33.69
N GLU A 3 9.19 -77.98 33.09
CA GLU A 3 8.92 -77.55 31.69
C GLU A 3 8.67 -76.01 31.74
N LEU A 4 8.88 -75.13 30.75
CA LEU A 4 8.52 -75.13 29.33
C LEU A 4 7.03 -75.37 29.06
N GLU A 5 6.21 -74.37 29.38
CA GLU A 5 4.91 -74.16 28.73
C GLU A 5 4.95 -72.86 27.93
N ASP A 6 4.94 -73.00 26.60
CA ASP A 6 4.74 -71.90 25.67
C ASP A 6 3.32 -71.33 25.84
N ASN A 7 3.20 -70.00 25.83
CA ASN A 7 1.93 -69.35 25.51
C ASN A 7 2.11 -68.39 24.34
N THR A 8 2.09 -68.97 23.15
CA THR A 8 2.24 -68.31 21.86
C THR A 8 1.07 -67.39 21.52
N MET A 9 1.43 -66.22 20.96
CA MET A 9 0.65 -65.41 20.01
C MET A 9 -0.65 -64.73 20.47
N ALA A 10 -0.55 -63.40 20.61
CA ALA A 10 -1.57 -62.47 20.09
C ALA A 10 -1.00 -61.10 19.68
N LYS A 11 0.07 -61.05 18.86
CA LYS A 11 0.42 -59.81 18.12
C LYS A 11 -0.62 -59.57 17.03
N LYS A 12 -1.81 -59.06 17.39
CA LYS A 12 -2.83 -58.63 16.43
C LYS A 12 -2.54 -57.19 15.99
N HIS A 13 -2.19 -57.05 14.71
CA HIS A 13 -1.92 -55.78 14.05
C HIS A 13 -3.16 -54.87 14.12
N GLY A 14 -3.12 -53.85 14.98
CA GLY A 14 -4.19 -52.89 15.19
C GLY A 14 -3.91 -51.55 14.51
N LEU A 15 -3.73 -51.54 13.19
CA LEU A 15 -3.63 -50.29 12.40
C LEU A 15 -5.01 -49.60 12.36
N ALA A 16 -5.37 -48.93 13.44
CA ALA A 16 -6.58 -48.14 13.58
C ALA A 16 -6.46 -46.81 12.82
N LYS A 17 -6.62 -46.92 11.49
CA LYS A 17 -6.93 -45.87 10.49
C LYS A 17 -6.99 -44.42 11.02
N ILE A 18 -5.87 -43.69 10.84
CA ILE A 18 -5.88 -42.23 10.76
C ILE A 18 -6.52 -41.85 9.42
N VAL A 19 -7.85 -41.65 9.40
CA VAL A 19 -8.60 -41.16 8.22
C VAL A 19 -9.72 -40.24 8.69
N LEU A 20 -9.39 -38.99 9.03
CA LEU A 20 -10.39 -37.93 9.29
C LEU A 20 -9.85 -36.49 9.10
N GLY A 21 -8.73 -36.30 8.37
CA GLY A 21 -8.11 -34.97 8.16
C GLY A 21 -8.30 -34.34 6.76
N VAL A 22 -8.71 -35.11 5.75
CA VAL A 22 -8.67 -34.65 4.33
C VAL A 22 -9.86 -33.76 3.95
N GLY A 23 -10.99 -33.88 4.65
CA GLY A 23 -12.25 -33.19 4.29
C GLY A 23 -12.23 -31.67 4.51
N ALA A 24 -11.68 -31.21 5.64
CA ALA A 24 -11.65 -29.79 5.99
C ALA A 24 -10.65 -29.01 5.12
N ALA A 25 -9.43 -29.54 4.96
CA ALA A 25 -8.38 -28.92 4.16
C ALA A 25 -8.80 -28.67 2.70
N ALA A 26 -9.53 -29.61 2.08
CA ALA A 26 -10.02 -29.46 0.71
C ALA A 26 -11.06 -28.32 0.56
N VAL A 27 -11.91 -28.09 1.58
CA VAL A 27 -12.89 -27.01 1.55
C VAL A 27 -12.23 -25.65 1.81
N ALA A 28 -11.34 -25.57 2.81
CA ALA A 28 -10.58 -24.37 3.11
C ALA A 28 -9.72 -23.92 1.91
N GLY A 29 -9.01 -24.85 1.27
CA GLY A 29 -8.20 -24.57 0.07
C GLY A 29 -9.04 -24.05 -1.10
N LYS A 30 -10.26 -24.58 -1.31
CA LYS A 30 -11.16 -24.07 -2.35
C LYS A 30 -11.63 -22.65 -2.04
N VAL A 31 -12.02 -22.36 -0.79
CA VAL A 31 -12.47 -21.01 -0.40
C VAL A 31 -11.33 -20.00 -0.52
N ALA A 32 -10.11 -20.35 -0.12
CA ALA A 32 -8.92 -19.52 -0.30
C ALA A 32 -8.63 -19.24 -1.79
N PHE A 33 -8.71 -20.28 -2.64
CA PHE A 33 -8.51 -20.13 -4.09
C PHE A 33 -9.60 -19.26 -4.76
N ASP A 34 -10.86 -19.46 -4.40
CA ASP A 34 -11.98 -18.67 -4.91
C ASP A 34 -11.83 -17.19 -4.49
N LYS A 35 -11.43 -16.90 -3.23
CA LYS A 35 -11.10 -15.55 -2.75
C LYS A 35 -9.90 -14.93 -3.47
N PHE A 36 -8.83 -15.70 -3.70
CA PHE A 36 -7.65 -15.24 -4.43
C PHE A 36 -8.02 -14.84 -5.87
N LYS A 37 -8.79 -15.68 -6.57
CA LYS A 37 -9.27 -15.41 -7.93
C LYS A 37 -10.17 -14.16 -7.97
N GLN A 38 -11.11 -14.03 -7.03
CA GLN A 38 -11.97 -12.85 -6.91
C GLN A 38 -11.15 -11.57 -6.67
N THR A 39 -10.11 -11.65 -5.83
CA THR A 39 -9.22 -10.51 -5.55
C THR A 39 -8.40 -10.14 -6.78
N LYS A 40 -7.87 -11.12 -7.54
CA LYS A 40 -7.15 -10.88 -8.79
C LYS A 40 -8.04 -10.26 -9.88
N GLU A 41 -9.30 -10.70 -9.99
CA GLU A 41 -10.32 -10.08 -10.86
C GLU A 41 -10.68 -8.65 -10.43
N ARG A 42 -10.85 -8.40 -9.12
CA ARG A 42 -11.12 -7.05 -8.59
C ARG A 42 -9.95 -6.11 -8.85
N PHE A 43 -8.73 -6.56 -8.59
CA PHE A 43 -7.51 -5.80 -8.83
C PHE A 43 -7.35 -5.40 -10.29
N ALA A 44 -7.52 -6.33 -11.24
CA ALA A 44 -7.47 -6.01 -12.66
C ALA A 44 -8.55 -5.00 -13.09
N LYS A 45 -9.74 -5.04 -12.48
CA LYS A 45 -10.80 -4.06 -12.71
C LYS A 45 -10.45 -2.69 -12.11
N GLU A 46 -9.97 -2.64 -10.87
CA GLU A 46 -9.56 -1.40 -10.21
C GLU A 46 -8.49 -0.65 -11.00
N GLU A 47 -7.49 -1.36 -11.57
CA GLU A 47 -6.47 -0.74 -12.43
C GLU A 47 -7.08 -0.18 -13.71
N ASN A 48 -7.85 -0.98 -14.45
CA ASN A 48 -8.47 -0.59 -15.71
C ASN A 48 -9.47 0.56 -15.56
N ASP A 49 -10.23 0.59 -14.46
CA ASP A 49 -11.15 1.68 -14.14
C ASP A 49 -10.40 2.99 -13.82
N SER A 50 -9.14 2.91 -13.36
CA SER A 50 -8.29 4.07 -13.02
C SER A 50 -7.29 4.49 -14.11
N PHE A 51 -7.33 3.87 -15.29
CA PHE A 51 -6.31 4.06 -16.32
C PHE A 51 -6.25 5.52 -16.84
N ASP A 52 -7.44 6.15 -16.98
CA ASP A 52 -7.61 7.54 -17.41
C ASP A 52 -7.69 8.54 -16.23
N ASP A 53 -7.54 8.08 -14.98
CA ASP A 53 -7.55 8.94 -13.78
C ASP A 53 -6.17 9.60 -13.55
N GLU A 54 -6.16 10.82 -12.97
CA GLU A 54 -4.92 11.49 -12.54
C GLU A 54 -4.15 10.66 -11.49
N ILE A 55 -4.87 9.93 -10.62
CA ILE A 55 -4.31 9.05 -9.60
C ILE A 55 -4.57 7.59 -10.00
N ARG A 56 -3.60 7.00 -10.70
CA ARG A 56 -3.67 5.60 -11.14
C ARG A 56 -3.60 4.64 -9.95
N LYS A 57 -4.29 3.50 -10.07
CA LYS A 57 -4.24 2.40 -9.11
C LYS A 57 -3.31 1.31 -9.65
N TYR A 58 -2.43 0.82 -8.79
CA TYR A 58 -1.48 -0.25 -9.07
C TYR A 58 -1.66 -1.38 -8.05
N ASN A 59 -1.91 -2.58 -8.56
CA ASN A 59 -2.33 -3.74 -7.80
C ASN A 59 -1.46 -4.96 -8.18
N ALA A 60 -0.73 -5.52 -7.22
CA ALA A 60 0.10 -6.70 -7.37
C ALA A 60 -0.42 -7.86 -6.50
N ILE A 61 -0.67 -9.03 -7.09
CA ILE A 61 -1.20 -10.19 -6.38
C ILE A 61 -0.64 -11.54 -6.87
N GLY A 62 -0.08 -12.32 -5.94
CA GLY A 62 0.41 -13.70 -6.16
C GLY A 62 1.69 -13.85 -7.00
N GLU A 63 2.08 -12.82 -7.74
CA GLU A 63 3.16 -12.82 -8.74
C GLU A 63 4.02 -11.55 -8.59
N LYS A 64 5.22 -11.53 -9.20
CA LYS A 64 6.02 -10.30 -9.32
C LYS A 64 5.32 -9.33 -10.27
N LYS A 65 5.20 -8.06 -9.88
CA LYS A 65 4.78 -6.95 -10.75
C LYS A 65 5.80 -5.82 -10.71
N VAL A 66 6.14 -5.30 -11.88
CA VAL A 66 6.88 -4.05 -12.04
C VAL A 66 5.92 -3.04 -12.66
N ILE A 67 5.95 -1.81 -12.16
CA ILE A 67 5.21 -0.66 -12.66
C ILE A 67 6.24 0.42 -12.92
N GLU A 68 6.43 0.77 -14.19
CA GLU A 68 7.34 1.84 -14.62
C GLU A 68 6.50 3.07 -14.99
N VAL A 69 6.90 4.25 -14.49
CA VAL A 69 6.36 5.56 -14.90
C VAL A 69 7.51 6.38 -15.48
N GLU A 70 7.54 6.46 -16.81
CA GLU A 70 8.61 7.11 -17.58
C GLU A 70 8.07 8.34 -18.32
N ASP A 71 8.81 9.46 -18.29
CA ASP A 71 8.52 10.71 -19.03
C ASP A 71 7.12 11.33 -18.80
N GLU A 72 6.36 10.80 -17.83
CA GLU A 72 5.02 11.26 -17.45
C GLU A 72 5.05 12.05 -16.13
N VAL A 73 4.17 13.05 -16.00
CA VAL A 73 3.98 13.77 -14.73
C VAL A 73 3.28 12.85 -13.73
N PHE A 74 3.98 12.45 -12.69
CA PHE A 74 3.43 11.63 -11.62
C PHE A 74 2.67 12.52 -10.64
N ALA A 75 1.37 12.29 -10.51
CA ALA A 75 0.50 13.03 -9.59
C ALA A 75 0.25 12.31 -8.25
N GLY A 76 0.72 11.07 -8.11
CA GLY A 76 0.42 10.15 -7.00
C GLY A 76 -0.20 8.85 -7.49
N CYS A 77 -0.32 7.86 -6.60
CA CYS A 77 -0.95 6.58 -6.92
C CYS A 77 -1.54 5.88 -5.69
N GLU A 78 -2.40 4.89 -5.92
CA GLU A 78 -2.81 3.91 -4.92
C GLU A 78 -2.10 2.57 -5.21
N LEU A 79 -1.20 2.11 -4.33
CA LEU A 79 -0.43 0.89 -4.51
C LEU A 79 -0.87 -0.20 -3.51
N LYS A 80 -1.45 -1.29 -4.02
CA LYS A 80 -1.78 -2.49 -3.24
C LYS A 80 -0.88 -3.67 -3.62
N ALA A 81 -0.28 -4.32 -2.63
CA ALA A 81 0.48 -5.55 -2.79
C ALA A 81 -0.07 -6.63 -1.85
N VAL A 82 -0.46 -7.79 -2.39
CA VAL A 82 -0.98 -8.94 -1.62
C VAL A 82 -0.31 -10.24 -2.05
N ALA A 83 0.43 -10.88 -1.14
CA ALA A 83 1.17 -12.13 -1.42
C ALA A 83 2.03 -12.04 -2.71
N SER A 84 2.80 -10.96 -2.84
CA SER A 84 3.42 -10.54 -4.11
C SER A 84 4.75 -9.81 -3.93
N LYS A 85 5.53 -9.70 -5.01
CA LYS A 85 6.68 -8.77 -5.09
C LYS A 85 6.28 -7.61 -6.01
N ALA A 86 6.25 -6.38 -5.50
CA ALA A 86 5.93 -5.20 -6.30
C ALA A 86 7.16 -4.29 -6.42
N VAL A 87 7.42 -3.77 -7.61
CA VAL A 87 8.36 -2.68 -7.84
C VAL A 87 7.58 -1.53 -8.48
N LEU A 88 7.61 -0.36 -7.86
CA LEU A 88 7.10 0.88 -8.43
C LEU A 88 8.31 1.75 -8.77
N ASP A 89 8.63 1.82 -10.05
CA ASP A 89 9.71 2.62 -10.59
C ASP A 89 9.18 3.98 -11.06
N LEU A 90 9.57 5.03 -10.34
CA LEU A 90 9.32 6.43 -10.69
C LEU A 90 10.62 7.13 -11.13
N GLY A 91 11.68 6.38 -11.43
CA GLY A 91 13.02 6.89 -11.66
C GLY A 91 13.18 7.81 -12.86
N LEU A 92 12.24 7.75 -13.81
CA LEU A 92 12.12 8.65 -14.96
C LEU A 92 10.83 9.48 -14.94
N ALA A 93 10.11 9.49 -13.82
CA ALA A 93 8.86 10.24 -13.67
C ALA A 93 9.14 11.73 -13.37
N VAL A 94 8.26 12.60 -13.86
CA VAL A 94 8.35 14.05 -13.63
C VAL A 94 7.49 14.45 -12.43
N PHE A 95 8.06 15.22 -11.51
CA PHE A 95 7.37 15.73 -10.32
C PHE A 95 7.22 17.25 -10.44
N GLU A 96 5.99 17.75 -10.48
CA GLU A 96 5.67 19.20 -10.50
C GLU A 96 5.10 19.71 -9.16
N LYS A 97 4.82 18.79 -8.23
CA LYS A 97 4.20 19.03 -6.93
C LYS A 97 4.61 17.93 -5.95
N ASP A 98 4.39 18.19 -4.68
CA ASP A 98 4.34 17.15 -3.65
C ASP A 98 3.23 16.14 -3.95
N VAL A 99 3.51 14.85 -3.78
CA VAL A 99 2.60 13.75 -4.17
C VAL A 99 2.43 12.70 -3.08
N TYR A 100 1.35 11.94 -3.20
CA TYR A 100 0.97 10.92 -2.23
C TYR A 100 0.92 9.54 -2.89
N ILE A 101 1.56 8.57 -2.23
CA ILE A 101 1.43 7.15 -2.52
C ILE A 101 0.60 6.54 -1.39
N ASN A 102 -0.67 6.26 -1.67
CA ASN A 102 -1.56 5.55 -0.74
C ASN A 102 -1.22 4.06 -0.79
N PHE A 103 -0.66 3.53 0.28
CA PHE A 103 0.07 2.27 0.29
C PHE A 103 -0.59 1.20 1.16
N SER A 104 -0.81 0.02 0.58
CA SER A 104 -1.33 -1.15 1.31
C SER A 104 -0.56 -2.41 0.92
N SER A 105 0.16 -3.00 1.87
CA SER A 105 0.94 -4.23 1.65
C SER A 105 0.59 -5.30 2.67
N ASN A 106 0.32 -6.51 2.19
CA ASN A 106 0.00 -7.68 3.00
C ASN A 106 0.76 -8.91 2.46
N ALA A 107 1.61 -9.52 3.29
CA ALA A 107 2.43 -10.68 2.92
C ALA A 107 3.29 -10.44 1.65
N SER A 108 3.81 -9.22 1.48
CA SER A 108 4.45 -8.79 0.22
C SER A 108 5.81 -8.12 0.43
N SER A 109 6.62 -8.12 -0.62
CA SER A 109 7.85 -7.32 -0.72
C SER A 109 7.61 -6.18 -1.70
N VAL A 110 7.84 -4.93 -1.30
CA VAL A 110 7.65 -3.75 -2.15
C VAL A 110 8.92 -2.91 -2.19
N THR A 111 9.34 -2.55 -3.40
CA THR A 111 10.40 -1.57 -3.66
C THR A 111 9.79 -0.37 -4.38
N ILE A 112 10.04 0.84 -3.89
CA ILE A 112 9.66 2.10 -4.52
C ILE A 112 10.95 2.82 -4.90
N ILE A 113 11.14 3.09 -6.19
CA ILE A 113 12.32 3.75 -6.73
C ILE A 113 11.92 5.20 -7.04
N LEU A 114 12.66 6.17 -6.49
CA LEU A 114 12.44 7.60 -6.71
C LEU A 114 13.61 8.21 -7.49
N PRO A 115 13.36 9.21 -8.35
CA PRO A 115 14.42 9.88 -9.10
C PRO A 115 15.32 10.69 -8.17
N GLU A 116 16.50 11.08 -8.67
CA GLU A 116 17.36 12.02 -7.97
C GLU A 116 16.67 13.39 -7.77
N GLY A 117 16.94 14.06 -6.66
CA GLY A 117 16.39 15.39 -6.37
C GLY A 117 14.93 15.40 -5.93
N VAL A 118 14.39 14.26 -5.50
CA VAL A 118 13.05 14.14 -4.90
C VAL A 118 13.16 13.56 -3.49
N ASN A 119 12.53 14.23 -2.52
CA ASN A 119 12.51 13.81 -1.12
C ASN A 119 11.48 12.70 -0.88
N ALA A 120 11.68 11.88 0.15
CA ALA A 120 10.74 10.84 0.57
C ALA A 120 10.40 10.90 2.07
N THR A 121 9.13 10.71 2.39
CA THR A 121 8.64 10.49 3.77
C THR A 121 7.76 9.25 3.82
N CYS A 122 7.97 8.39 4.82
CA CYS A 122 7.18 7.17 5.02
C CYS A 122 6.37 7.23 6.32
N ASP A 123 5.05 7.39 6.22
CA ASP A 123 4.11 7.23 7.34
C ASP A 123 3.31 5.92 7.17
N ILE A 124 3.98 4.82 7.49
CA ILE A 124 3.45 3.46 7.30
C ILE A 124 3.18 2.82 8.66
N SER A 125 1.92 2.47 8.91
CA SER A 125 1.50 1.64 10.03
C SER A 125 1.97 0.20 9.82
N ARG A 126 2.87 -0.28 10.68
CA ARG A 126 3.55 -1.59 10.56
C ARG A 126 2.98 -2.62 11.52
N LYS A 127 2.57 -3.79 10.99
CA LYS A 127 2.23 -4.98 11.77
C LYS A 127 3.10 -6.14 11.30
N ILE A 128 4.19 -6.41 12.02
CA ILE A 128 5.23 -7.39 11.62
C ILE A 128 5.77 -7.04 10.23
N ALA A 129 6.25 -5.80 10.04
CA ALA A 129 6.70 -5.33 8.75
C ALA A 129 8.00 -4.50 8.85
N GLY A 130 8.91 -4.71 7.91
CA GLY A 130 10.09 -3.87 7.70
C GLY A 130 9.75 -2.70 6.78
N VAL A 131 10.20 -1.49 7.14
CA VAL A 131 10.13 -0.30 6.27
C VAL A 131 11.48 0.39 6.33
N LYS A 132 12.16 0.52 5.20
CA LYS A 132 13.42 1.27 5.03
C LYS A 132 13.17 2.43 4.06
N ASN A 133 13.64 3.61 4.42
CA ASN A 133 13.80 4.72 3.49
C ASN A 133 15.30 4.99 3.36
N LEU A 134 15.82 4.89 2.15
CA LEU A 134 17.23 5.12 1.79
C LEU A 134 17.40 6.36 0.90
N VAL A 135 16.36 7.19 0.78
CA VAL A 135 16.41 8.50 0.12
C VAL A 135 16.95 9.54 1.11
N ASP A 136 18.04 10.20 0.72
CA ASP A 136 18.63 11.30 1.48
C ASP A 136 17.88 12.60 1.17
N ASN A 137 17.05 13.06 2.10
CA ASN A 137 16.25 14.27 1.92
C ASN A 137 17.11 15.54 1.99
N VAL A 138 16.80 16.52 1.15
CA VAL A 138 17.47 17.81 1.04
C VAL A 138 16.46 18.95 1.27
N ASP A 139 16.80 19.88 2.17
CA ASP A 139 16.00 21.07 2.50
C ASP A 139 16.30 22.25 1.54
N GLU A 140 16.13 22.04 0.22
CA GLU A 140 16.31 23.09 -0.81
C GLU A 140 14.97 23.50 -1.45
N GLU A 141 14.86 24.79 -1.80
CA GLU A 141 13.64 25.35 -2.39
C GLU A 141 13.42 24.82 -3.82
N GLY A 142 12.27 24.19 -4.04
CA GLY A 142 11.90 23.56 -5.32
C GLY A 142 12.06 22.04 -5.37
N ILE A 143 12.56 21.39 -4.30
CA ILE A 143 12.55 19.93 -4.18
C ILE A 143 11.16 19.46 -3.72
N HIS A 144 10.55 18.56 -4.49
CA HIS A 144 9.26 17.95 -4.18
C HIS A 144 9.42 16.74 -3.25
N THR A 145 8.39 16.48 -2.43
CA THR A 145 8.36 15.35 -1.50
C THR A 145 7.29 14.33 -1.88
N VAL A 146 7.68 13.05 -1.87
CA VAL A 146 6.79 11.89 -1.99
C VAL A 146 6.41 11.40 -0.59
N TYR A 147 5.12 11.48 -0.27
CA TYR A 147 4.56 10.97 0.98
C TYR A 147 3.99 9.58 0.76
N ILE A 148 4.65 8.56 1.32
CA ILE A 148 4.25 7.16 1.25
C ILE A 148 3.49 6.85 2.54
N ILE A 149 2.17 6.77 2.45
CA ILE A 149 1.27 6.72 3.61
C ILE A 149 0.39 5.46 3.54
N GLY A 150 0.30 4.70 4.63
CA GLY A 150 -0.70 3.64 4.74
C GLY A 150 -0.35 2.49 5.68
N LYS A 151 -0.56 1.24 5.24
CA LYS A 151 -0.47 0.02 6.08
C LYS A 151 0.45 -1.04 5.46
N ALA A 152 1.30 -1.65 6.29
CA ALA A 152 2.14 -2.80 5.92
C ALA A 152 2.00 -3.93 6.97
N VAL A 153 1.61 -5.11 6.51
CA VAL A 153 1.38 -6.31 7.35
C VAL A 153 2.21 -7.48 6.80
N CYS A 154 3.02 -8.12 7.64
CA CYS A 154 3.89 -9.25 7.23
C CYS A 154 4.69 -8.95 5.94
N SER A 155 5.19 -7.71 5.81
CA SER A 155 5.71 -7.17 4.54
C SER A 155 7.06 -6.47 4.71
N ASN A 156 7.84 -6.42 3.64
CA ASN A 156 9.05 -5.59 3.55
C ASN A 156 8.80 -4.46 2.55
N VAL A 157 9.11 -3.24 2.94
CA VAL A 157 8.97 -2.03 2.11
C VAL A 157 10.30 -1.31 2.08
N GLU A 158 10.81 -1.02 0.89
CA GLU A 158 12.07 -0.31 0.69
C GLU A 158 11.85 0.84 -0.28
N VAL A 159 12.30 2.04 0.10
CA VAL A 159 12.27 3.24 -0.74
C VAL A 159 13.71 3.61 -1.04
N ILE A 160 14.07 3.65 -2.32
CA ILE A 160 15.45 3.82 -2.79
C ILE A 160 15.54 4.91 -3.86
N PRO A 161 16.64 5.68 -3.92
CA PRO A 161 16.93 6.52 -5.08
C PRO A 161 17.39 5.67 -6.27
N VAL A 162 17.18 6.16 -7.50
CA VAL A 162 17.59 5.53 -8.78
C VAL A 162 19.04 5.01 -8.80
N ASN A 163 19.97 5.67 -8.10
CA ASN A 163 21.40 5.32 -8.06
C ASN A 163 21.73 3.90 -7.54
N PHE A 164 20.76 3.12 -7.10
CA PHE A 164 20.96 1.70 -6.78
C PHE A 164 20.91 0.76 -8.00
N TYR A 165 20.48 1.23 -9.18
CA TYR A 165 20.54 0.46 -10.44
C TYR A 165 21.64 1.00 -11.37
N VAL A 166 22.89 0.79 -10.95
CA VAL A 166 24.03 0.86 -11.87
C VAL A 166 24.48 -0.56 -12.15
N ASP A 167 24.44 -0.91 -13.44
CA ASP A 167 24.86 -2.17 -14.09
C ASP A 167 23.93 -3.40 -13.99
N GLU A 168 23.31 -3.74 -15.14
CA GLU A 168 22.65 -5.02 -15.44
C GLU A 168 23.67 -6.20 -15.59
N GLU A 169 24.70 -6.27 -14.75
CA GLU A 169 25.60 -7.45 -14.69
C GLU A 169 25.53 -8.23 -13.37
N ASP A 170 24.92 -7.67 -12.31
CA ASP A 170 24.65 -8.41 -11.07
C ASP A 170 23.25 -9.08 -11.10
N GLU A 171 23.06 -10.00 -12.06
CA GLU A 171 22.20 -11.18 -11.85
C GLU A 171 22.88 -12.18 -10.87
N GLU A 172 23.48 -11.69 -9.77
CA GLU A 172 23.65 -12.56 -8.61
C GLU A 172 22.26 -12.71 -7.97
N ASP A 173 21.63 -13.85 -8.28
CA ASP A 173 20.47 -14.40 -7.55
C ASP A 173 20.67 -14.12 -6.06
N SER A 174 20.00 -13.09 -5.53
CA SER A 174 20.31 -12.59 -4.18
C SER A 174 20.07 -13.73 -3.21
N ASP A 175 21.14 -14.26 -2.60
CA ASP A 175 21.15 -15.48 -1.80
C ASP A 175 19.94 -15.51 -0.86
N PHE A 176 18.87 -16.16 -1.33
CA PHE A 176 17.66 -16.38 -0.57
C PHE A 176 18.04 -17.47 0.42
N VAL A 177 18.51 -17.00 1.58
CA VAL A 177 18.92 -17.81 2.73
C VAL A 177 18.03 -19.06 2.82
N ASP A 178 18.67 -20.23 2.73
CA ASP A 178 18.01 -21.50 2.43
C ASP A 178 16.68 -21.66 3.17
N GLU A 179 15.66 -22.11 2.43
CA GLU A 179 14.22 -22.08 2.74
C GLU A 179 13.77 -23.00 3.91
N ASP A 180 14.67 -23.31 4.85
CA ASP A 180 14.55 -24.39 5.85
C ASP A 180 14.70 -23.95 7.33
N ASP A 181 14.96 -22.67 7.66
CA ASP A 181 15.11 -22.21 9.08
C ASP A 181 13.97 -21.30 9.59
N CYS A 182 12.83 -21.25 8.88
CA CYS A 182 11.62 -20.54 9.33
C CYS A 182 10.48 -21.46 9.82
N LEU A 183 10.69 -22.78 9.83
CA LEU A 183 9.70 -23.79 10.24
C LEU A 183 10.12 -24.58 11.50
N ALA A 184 10.57 -23.86 12.53
CA ALA A 184 10.82 -24.42 13.87
C ALA A 184 10.34 -23.49 14.99
N SER A 185 9.06 -23.19 14.98
CA SER A 185 8.33 -22.70 16.17
C SER A 185 6.98 -23.40 16.23
N ASP A 186 7.03 -24.70 16.54
CA ASP A 186 5.95 -25.36 17.26
C ASP A 186 5.74 -24.59 18.59
N ASP A 187 4.72 -23.74 18.65
CA ASP A 187 3.75 -23.61 19.75
C ASP A 187 2.91 -22.32 19.56
N ASP A 188 1.59 -22.47 19.71
CA ASP A 188 0.60 -21.39 19.91
C ASP A 188 0.39 -20.32 18.80
N PHE A 189 0.29 -20.75 17.53
CA PHE A 189 -0.51 -19.98 16.55
C PHE A 189 -2.00 -20.20 16.84
N ASP A 190 -2.61 -19.26 17.59
CA ASP A 190 -4.07 -19.22 17.76
C ASP A 190 -4.77 -19.10 16.39
N ASP A 191 -5.78 -19.94 16.17
CA ASP A 191 -6.51 -20.17 14.91
C ASP A 191 -7.39 -18.97 14.46
N ASP A 192 -7.16 -17.79 15.03
CA ASP A 192 -7.90 -16.53 14.84
C ASP A 192 -7.16 -15.53 13.93
N VAL A 193 -6.30 -16.00 13.01
CA VAL A 193 -5.92 -15.21 11.81
C VAL A 193 -7.07 -15.23 10.79
N ILE A 194 -8.24 -14.80 11.26
CA ILE A 194 -9.36 -14.41 10.43
C ILE A 194 -8.85 -13.26 9.55
N PHE A 195 -9.04 -13.39 8.24
CA PHE A 195 -8.99 -12.25 7.33
C PHE A 195 -10.18 -11.34 7.67
N ASP A 196 -10.00 -10.53 8.72
CA ASP A 196 -11.08 -9.77 9.32
C ASP A 196 -11.48 -8.66 8.35
N GLU A 197 -12.66 -8.82 7.77
CA GLU A 197 -13.20 -8.08 6.62
C GLU A 197 -13.53 -6.60 6.97
N LYS A 198 -13.01 -6.10 8.09
CA LYS A 198 -13.28 -4.79 8.68
C LYS A 198 -12.16 -3.76 8.51
N ASP A 199 -10.97 -4.16 8.08
CA ASP A 199 -9.90 -3.23 7.69
C ASP A 199 -10.00 -2.78 6.21
N GLY A 200 -11.05 -3.22 5.49
CA GLY A 200 -11.28 -2.94 4.06
C GLY A 200 -11.93 -1.59 3.75
N ASP A 201 -12.73 -1.05 4.67
CA ASP A 201 -13.50 0.19 4.47
C ASP A 201 -13.04 1.27 5.47
N VAL A 202 -11.88 1.89 5.21
CA VAL A 202 -11.56 3.20 5.77
C VAL A 202 -11.63 4.22 4.64
N GLU A 203 -12.84 4.71 4.38
CA GLU A 203 -13.06 5.91 3.57
C GLU A 203 -12.43 7.11 4.27
N VAL A 204 -11.20 7.44 3.89
CA VAL A 204 -10.57 8.71 4.30
C VAL A 204 -11.20 9.81 3.45
N GLU A 205 -12.16 10.54 4.03
CA GLU A 205 -12.68 11.77 3.41
C GLU A 205 -11.53 12.79 3.23
N VAL A 206 -10.97 12.84 2.03
CA VAL A 206 -10.03 13.91 1.64
C VAL A 206 -10.83 15.21 1.54
N LYS A 207 -10.83 15.98 2.62
CA LYS A 207 -11.34 17.36 2.59
C LYS A 207 -10.46 18.21 1.69
N VAL A 208 -10.95 18.46 0.48
CA VAL A 208 -10.39 19.45 -0.44
C VAL A 208 -10.56 20.84 0.19
N ILE A 209 -9.56 21.27 0.96
CA ILE A 209 -9.39 22.66 1.36
C ILE A 209 -8.85 23.44 0.17
N ASN A 210 -9.77 23.97 -0.62
CA ASN A 210 -9.45 24.94 -1.66
C ASN A 210 -9.09 26.27 -0.99
N GLU A 211 -7.79 26.53 -0.81
CA GLU A 211 -7.31 27.84 -0.35
C GLU A 211 -7.62 28.92 -1.40
N LYS A 212 -8.72 29.63 -1.18
CA LYS A 212 -8.75 31.05 -1.52
C LYS A 212 -8.34 31.83 -0.29
N ALA A 213 -7.14 32.38 -0.35
CA ALA A 213 -6.74 33.47 0.53
C ALA A 213 -7.73 34.63 0.38
N ASP A 214 -8.33 35.03 1.49
CA ASP A 214 -8.41 36.45 1.83
C ASP A 214 -8.25 36.63 3.34
N GLY A 215 -7.75 37.79 3.74
CA GLY A 215 -7.16 38.00 5.06
C GLY A 215 -8.16 38.13 6.22
N LYS A 216 -7.61 37.90 7.42
CA LYS A 216 -7.96 38.48 8.73
C LYS A 216 -8.80 39.79 8.65
N GLU A 217 -9.69 40.08 9.58
CA GLU A 217 -9.39 40.14 11.03
C GLU A 217 -10.65 40.00 11.93
N GLU A 218 -10.45 39.98 13.26
CA GLU A 218 -11.47 39.69 14.28
C GLU A 218 -12.28 40.92 14.76
N GLU A 219 -13.28 40.63 15.61
CA GLU A 219 -14.03 41.50 16.54
C GLU A 219 -15.24 42.37 16.06
N LYS A 220 -16.34 42.14 16.78
CA LYS A 220 -17.58 42.95 16.96
C LYS A 220 -17.49 43.70 18.31
N PRO A 221 -18.41 44.60 18.76
CA PRO A 221 -19.80 44.89 18.33
C PRO A 221 -20.04 46.41 18.04
N GLU A 222 -21.23 47.04 18.03
CA GLU A 222 -22.65 46.66 18.25
C GLU A 222 -23.58 47.45 17.29
N LYS A 223 -23.83 48.75 17.53
CA LYS A 223 -24.74 49.68 16.82
C LYS A 223 -24.37 51.15 17.10
N GLU A 224 -24.71 52.05 16.17
CA GLU A 224 -25.39 53.32 16.48
C GLU A 224 -26.12 53.86 15.23
N GLU A 225 -27.15 54.69 15.44
CA GLU A 225 -28.00 55.30 14.41
C GLU A 225 -27.54 56.74 14.12
N SER A 226 -27.61 57.19 12.86
CA SER A 226 -27.99 58.58 12.54
C SER A 226 -28.29 58.77 11.05
N ASP A 227 -29.32 59.58 10.79
CA ASP A 227 -29.70 60.15 9.48
C ASP A 227 -28.55 60.89 8.77
N ASP A 228 -28.59 61.04 7.44
CA ASP A 228 -29.11 62.27 6.81
C ASP A 228 -29.21 62.19 5.27
N ASP A 229 -30.09 63.03 4.74
CA ASP A 229 -30.70 63.20 3.42
C ASP A 229 -29.81 63.42 2.15
N THR A 230 -30.41 63.10 0.97
CA THR A 230 -30.32 63.84 -0.33
C THR A 230 -28.95 63.88 -1.08
N GLU A 231 -28.81 64.20 -2.39
CA GLU A 231 -29.73 64.49 -3.52
C GLU A 231 -29.02 64.21 -4.89
N GLU A 232 -29.78 64.27 -6.00
CA GLU A 232 -29.36 64.69 -7.37
C GLU A 232 -28.16 64.00 -8.08
N THR A 233 -28.42 63.17 -9.10
CA THR A 233 -28.32 63.48 -10.56
C THR A 233 -26.95 63.94 -11.08
N GLU A 234 -26.39 63.22 -12.06
CA GLU A 234 -26.38 63.66 -13.47
C GLU A 234 -25.77 62.59 -14.40
N THR A 235 -26.39 62.38 -15.57
CA THR A 235 -25.84 61.57 -16.68
C THR A 235 -25.02 62.46 -17.59
N ILE A 236 -23.80 62.04 -17.95
CA ILE A 236 -23.02 62.69 -19.02
C ILE A 236 -22.44 61.64 -19.97
N ASN A 237 -22.94 61.63 -21.21
CA ASN A 237 -22.29 60.97 -22.34
C ASN A 237 -21.13 61.85 -22.84
N LEU A 238 -20.04 61.23 -23.28
CA LEU A 238 -18.99 61.89 -24.07
C LEU A 238 -18.61 61.00 -25.27
N GLU A 239 -19.02 61.43 -26.46
CA GLU A 239 -18.40 61.06 -27.73
C GLU A 239 -17.30 62.09 -28.11
N GLU A 240 -16.41 61.68 -29.02
CA GLU A 240 -15.37 62.45 -29.72
C GLU A 240 -14.28 63.16 -28.88
N VAL A 241 -13.03 62.68 -29.03
CA VAL A 241 -12.02 63.28 -29.95
C VAL A 241 -11.26 62.16 -30.67
#